data_AF-A0A7S4P7H4-F1
#
_entry.id   AF-A0A7S4P7H4-F1
#
_cell.length_a   1.000
_cell.length_b   1.000
_cell.length_c   1.000
_cell.angle_alpha   90.00
_cell.angle_beta   90.00
_cell.angle_gamma   90.00
#
_symmetry.space_group_name_H-M   'P 1'
#
loop_
_entity.id
_entity.type
_entity.pdbx_description
1 polymer ?
#
loop_
_entity_poly.entity_id
_entity_poly.type
_entity_poly.pdbx_seq_one_letter_code
_entity_poly.pdbx_strand_id
1 'polypeptide(L)'
;RGFPKSGVKRSYSSSLATTTTTTANTSSSSSAPSLLPSTSLPPEKRRKIEMEDEREKERERRERQEEEEESMCDFNSFGVISQPTILIYNFFEAKQNILEEIRPTYLIVYEPHVQITRQVEVYKALHPGVPLRVYFMMYDISVEQQSYLSSVQRENAAIEQLVRQKASQVPDQEETEMEEKEEKGVTKKVVVDMREFRSSLPSMLEKRGFQIVPLTISVGDYVLSPNLCIERKSLSDLFSSFNSGRLYLQTQNMARNYPNPILLIEFTEGKSFSLVSASELKETISPTHIISKLCLLILHFPKLRILWSPGAQDTAKLFKDLKKGRPDPPALTLSSPSESPCDESTPDDLLKMMIGLGNDDINLISDHVPDLATLSSLPLTQLRQLMSKKNAQKFYNFLHDEGE
;
A
#
# COMPACT_ATOMS: atom_id res chain seq x y z
N ARG A 1 -25.93 -50.51 34.33
CA ARG A 1 -27.13 -49.65 34.29
C ARG A 1 -26.87 -48.58 33.24
N GLY A 2 -27.46 -48.45 32.07
CA GLY A 2 -28.46 -49.17 31.28
C GLY A 2 -28.53 -48.41 29.94
N PHE A 3 -28.44 -49.14 28.82
CA PHE A 3 -28.74 -48.68 27.45
C PHE A 3 -30.24 -48.31 27.31
N PRO A 4 -30.73 -47.60 26.25
CA PRO A 4 -30.52 -47.86 24.80
C PRO A 4 -30.29 -46.59 23.93
N LYS A 5 -29.73 -46.54 22.71
CA LYS A 5 -29.62 -47.40 21.51
C LYS A 5 -30.95 -47.88 20.91
N SER A 6 -31.55 -47.06 20.06
CA SER A 6 -32.51 -47.47 19.03
C SER A 6 -31.94 -47.13 17.65
N GLY A 7 -31.92 -48.11 16.76
CA GLY A 7 -31.70 -47.93 15.33
C GLY A 7 -32.77 -48.64 14.52
N VAL A 8 -33.04 -48.18 13.30
CA VAL A 8 -33.76 -48.88 12.20
C VAL A 8 -33.31 -48.17 10.90
N LYS A 9 -32.48 -48.74 10.01
CA LYS A 9 -32.72 -49.66 8.86
C LYS A 9 -33.73 -49.20 7.78
N ARG A 10 -33.17 -48.90 6.59
CA ARG A 10 -33.57 -49.22 5.19
C ARG A 10 -34.98 -48.86 4.69
N SER A 11 -35.05 -48.20 3.53
CA SER A 11 -35.49 -48.83 2.26
C SER A 11 -35.44 -47.88 1.06
N TYR A 12 -34.95 -48.41 -0.07
CA TYR A 12 -35.29 -47.95 -1.41
C TYR A 12 -36.68 -48.47 -1.76
N SER A 13 -37.53 -47.64 -2.39
CA SER A 13 -38.62 -48.12 -3.24
C SER A 13 -39.00 -47.08 -4.27
N SER A 14 -38.83 -47.47 -5.53
CA SER A 14 -39.51 -46.94 -6.70
C SER A 14 -41.01 -47.24 -6.64
N SER A 15 -41.84 -46.36 -7.18
CA SER A 15 -43.08 -46.79 -7.86
C SER A 15 -43.56 -45.73 -8.86
N LEU A 16 -43.81 -46.25 -10.06
CA LEU A 16 -44.56 -45.65 -11.16
C LEU A 16 -46.03 -45.43 -10.79
N ALA A 17 -46.64 -44.42 -11.39
CA ALA A 17 -48.04 -44.47 -11.83
C ALA A 17 -48.23 -43.64 -13.13
N THR A 18 -48.23 -44.37 -14.25
CA THR A 18 -48.91 -44.11 -15.53
C THR A 18 -50.42 -43.98 -15.28
N THR A 19 -51.34 -43.36 -16.04
CA THR A 19 -51.57 -43.04 -17.46
C THR A 19 -52.80 -42.06 -17.42
N THR A 20 -53.18 -41.22 -18.39
CA THR A 20 -53.78 -41.55 -19.70
C THR A 20 -54.12 -40.27 -20.48
N THR A 21 -53.66 -40.21 -21.74
CA THR A 21 -54.37 -39.90 -23.01
C THR A 21 -55.04 -38.51 -23.18
N THR A 22 -54.98 -37.78 -24.30
CA THR A 22 -55.18 -38.19 -25.72
C THR A 22 -54.87 -37.04 -26.70
N THR A 23 -54.19 -37.36 -27.83
CA THR A 23 -54.31 -36.84 -29.24
C THR A 23 -54.16 -35.34 -29.56
N ALA A 24 -53.74 -34.89 -30.75
CA ALA A 24 -53.05 -35.44 -31.92
C ALA A 24 -52.85 -34.28 -32.94
N ASN A 25 -51.93 -34.52 -33.88
CA ASN A 25 -51.93 -34.06 -35.27
C ASN A 25 -51.16 -32.81 -35.72
N THR A 26 -50.44 -33.11 -36.79
CA THR A 26 -49.43 -32.43 -37.59
C THR A 26 -49.99 -31.82 -38.88
N SER A 27 -49.09 -31.14 -39.61
CA SER A 27 -49.10 -30.69 -41.02
C SER A 27 -49.47 -29.21 -41.20
N SER A 28 -48.85 -28.42 -42.07
CA SER A 28 -48.19 -28.73 -43.35
C SER A 28 -47.23 -27.61 -43.81
N SER A 29 -46.30 -27.99 -44.69
CA SER A 29 -45.42 -27.16 -45.51
C SER A 29 -46.09 -26.73 -46.83
N SER A 30 -45.79 -25.54 -47.37
CA SER A 30 -45.22 -25.36 -48.74
C SER A 30 -45.32 -23.92 -49.29
N SER A 31 -44.34 -23.60 -50.15
CA SER A 31 -44.30 -22.62 -51.26
C SER A 31 -43.46 -21.32 -51.09
N ALA A 32 -42.51 -21.19 -52.01
CA ALA A 32 -41.67 -20.03 -52.37
C ALA A 32 -41.82 -19.83 -53.91
N PRO A 33 -41.13 -18.91 -54.63
CA PRO A 33 -40.58 -17.56 -54.36
C PRO A 33 -40.98 -16.52 -55.47
N SER A 34 -40.53 -15.26 -55.37
CA SER A 34 -40.34 -14.39 -56.56
C SER A 34 -39.19 -13.38 -56.36
N LEU A 35 -38.27 -13.36 -57.33
CA LEU A 35 -36.98 -12.65 -57.42
C LEU A 35 -37.10 -11.15 -57.69
N LEU A 36 -36.11 -10.35 -57.24
CA LEU A 36 -35.28 -9.38 -58.01
C LEU A 36 -34.27 -8.63 -57.08
N PRO A 37 -33.18 -8.02 -57.60
CA PRO A 37 -31.83 -8.54 -57.46
C PRO A 37 -30.97 -7.86 -56.39
N SER A 38 -30.03 -8.65 -55.85
CA SER A 38 -28.97 -8.26 -54.93
C SER A 38 -27.89 -7.42 -55.61
N THR A 39 -27.72 -6.17 -55.19
CA THR A 39 -26.43 -5.49 -55.24
C THR A 39 -25.69 -5.81 -53.94
N SER A 40 -24.84 -6.83 -53.97
CA SER A 40 -24.03 -7.23 -52.83
C SER A 40 -22.93 -6.20 -52.57
N LEU A 41 -23.09 -5.41 -51.50
CA LEU A 41 -21.99 -4.61 -50.95
C LEU A 41 -20.83 -5.53 -50.52
N PRO A 42 -19.56 -5.13 -50.74
CA PRO A 42 -18.39 -5.92 -50.38
C PRO A 42 -18.38 -6.33 -48.89
N PRO A 43 -17.87 -7.52 -48.55
CA PRO A 43 -17.93 -8.10 -47.20
C PRO A 43 -17.28 -7.22 -46.11
N GLU A 44 -16.32 -6.37 -46.47
CA GLU A 44 -15.67 -5.43 -45.55
C GLU A 44 -16.58 -4.28 -45.09
N LYS A 45 -17.51 -3.83 -45.95
CA LYS A 45 -18.44 -2.74 -45.58
C LYS A 45 -19.57 -3.24 -44.66
N ARG A 46 -20.01 -4.49 -44.82
CA ARG A 46 -20.99 -5.12 -43.90
C ARG A 46 -20.43 -5.30 -42.50
N ARG A 47 -19.18 -5.78 -42.39
CA ARG A 47 -18.50 -5.92 -41.09
C ARG A 47 -18.30 -4.61 -40.37
N LYS A 48 -18.05 -3.51 -41.09
CA LYS A 48 -17.95 -2.18 -40.48
C LYS A 48 -19.28 -1.70 -39.91
N ILE A 49 -20.37 -1.87 -40.66
CA ILE A 49 -21.72 -1.46 -40.22
C ILE A 49 -22.17 -2.32 -39.02
N GLU A 50 -21.94 -3.64 -39.04
CA GLU A 50 -22.28 -4.52 -37.91
C GLU A 50 -21.48 -4.18 -36.64
N MET A 51 -20.21 -3.80 -36.76
CA MET A 51 -19.40 -3.35 -35.61
C MET A 51 -19.82 -1.97 -35.08
N GLU A 52 -20.34 -1.10 -35.94
CA GLU A 52 -20.83 0.24 -35.55
C GLU A 52 -22.15 0.11 -34.78
N ASP A 53 -23.07 -0.74 -35.25
CA ASP A 53 -24.33 -1.07 -34.57
C ASP A 53 -24.12 -1.75 -33.20
N GLU A 54 -23.09 -2.60 -33.05
CA GLU A 54 -22.76 -3.20 -31.75
C GLU A 54 -22.19 -2.17 -30.77
N ARG A 55 -21.33 -1.25 -31.24
CA ARG A 55 -20.77 -0.18 -30.40
C ARG A 55 -21.82 0.81 -29.94
N GLU A 56 -22.80 1.13 -30.77
CA GLU A 56 -23.90 2.03 -30.40
C GLU A 56 -24.81 1.39 -29.34
N LYS A 57 -25.13 0.10 -29.48
CA LYS A 57 -25.88 -0.66 -28.45
C LYS A 57 -25.13 -0.81 -27.13
N GLU A 58 -23.80 -0.91 -27.18
CA GLU A 58 -22.97 -0.96 -25.96
C GLU A 58 -22.93 0.41 -25.26
N ARG A 59 -22.92 1.50 -26.03
CA ARG A 59 -23.01 2.88 -25.52
C ARG A 59 -24.34 3.15 -24.84
N GLU A 60 -25.46 2.81 -25.48
CA GLU A 60 -26.81 2.96 -24.90
C GLU A 60 -26.99 2.12 -23.62
N ARG A 61 -26.32 0.96 -23.53
CA ARG A 61 -26.29 0.15 -22.30
C ARG A 61 -25.50 0.81 -21.17
N ARG A 62 -24.37 1.44 -21.49
CA ARG A 62 -23.56 2.18 -20.52
C ARG A 62 -24.26 3.43 -20.02
N GLU A 63 -24.89 4.19 -20.92
CA GLU A 63 -25.65 5.39 -20.54
C GLU A 63 -26.84 5.03 -19.63
N ARG A 64 -27.54 3.91 -19.88
CA ARG A 64 -28.57 3.41 -18.95
C ARG A 64 -28.01 2.93 -17.61
N GLN A 65 -26.83 2.33 -17.59
CA GLN A 65 -26.18 1.95 -16.33
C GLN A 65 -25.74 3.18 -15.53
N GLU A 66 -25.20 4.20 -16.20
CA GLU A 66 -24.80 5.47 -15.58
C GLU A 66 -26.04 6.25 -15.05
N GLU A 67 -27.17 6.23 -15.77
CA GLU A 67 -28.46 6.79 -15.29
C GLU A 67 -29.07 5.98 -14.12
N GLU A 68 -28.95 4.65 -14.12
CA GLU A 68 -29.38 3.79 -13.00
C GLU A 68 -28.50 3.97 -11.75
N GLU A 69 -27.19 4.22 -11.93
CA GLU A 69 -26.25 4.52 -10.84
C GLU A 69 -26.47 5.92 -10.24
N GLU A 70 -26.72 6.95 -11.06
CA GLU A 70 -27.07 8.30 -10.57
C GLU A 70 -28.43 8.33 -9.85
N SER A 71 -29.38 7.46 -10.23
CA SER A 71 -30.67 7.33 -9.57
C SER A 71 -30.59 6.73 -8.16
N MET A 72 -29.46 6.11 -7.75
CA MET A 72 -29.45 5.25 -6.56
C MET A 72 -29.11 5.95 -5.24
N CYS A 73 -28.74 7.24 -5.22
CA CYS A 73 -28.35 7.91 -3.97
C CYS A 73 -28.64 9.41 -3.95
N ASP A 74 -29.90 9.78 -3.68
CA ASP A 74 -30.23 11.11 -3.15
C ASP A 74 -30.89 10.96 -1.77
N PHE A 75 -30.05 10.71 -0.75
CA PHE A 75 -30.47 10.42 0.63
C PHE A 75 -31.05 11.63 1.40
N ASN A 76 -31.25 12.78 0.73
CA ASN A 76 -31.74 14.02 1.34
C ASN A 76 -33.22 14.32 1.11
N SER A 77 -33.97 13.45 0.44
CA SER A 77 -35.43 13.60 0.34
C SER A 77 -36.14 12.80 1.43
N PHE A 78 -36.84 13.49 2.33
CA PHE A 78 -37.79 12.88 3.27
C PHE A 78 -38.99 12.28 2.51
N GLY A 79 -38.78 11.09 1.94
CA GLY A 79 -39.82 10.26 1.36
C GLY A 79 -40.43 9.35 2.44
N VAL A 80 -41.75 9.27 2.50
CA VAL A 80 -42.43 8.22 3.27
C VAL A 80 -42.12 6.90 2.58
N ILE A 81 -41.23 6.11 3.16
CA ILE A 81 -40.87 4.80 2.61
C ILE A 81 -42.06 3.86 2.81
N SER A 82 -42.72 3.48 1.71
CA SER A 82 -43.80 2.49 1.76
C SER A 82 -43.23 1.13 2.15
N GLN A 83 -43.77 0.52 3.21
CA GLN A 83 -43.35 -0.81 3.64
C GLN A 83 -43.86 -1.88 2.65
N PRO A 84 -43.09 -2.97 2.41
CA PRO A 84 -41.78 -3.28 3.00
C PRO A 84 -40.59 -2.69 2.21
N THR A 85 -39.65 -2.08 2.93
CA THR A 85 -38.39 -1.54 2.39
C THR A 85 -37.34 -2.65 2.28
N ILE A 86 -36.83 -2.89 1.08
CA ILE A 86 -35.62 -3.69 0.87
C ILE A 86 -34.48 -2.71 0.62
N LEU A 87 -33.45 -2.73 1.47
CA LEU A 87 -32.23 -1.98 1.25
C LEU A 87 -31.09 -2.94 0.94
N ILE A 88 -30.45 -2.75 -0.21
CA ILE A 88 -29.19 -3.41 -0.55
C ILE A 88 -28.08 -2.47 -0.12
N TYR A 89 -27.14 -2.97 0.69
CA TYR A 89 -26.10 -2.16 1.27
C TYR A 89 -24.73 -2.81 1.05
N ASN A 90 -23.80 -2.06 0.46
CA ASN A 90 -22.42 -2.48 0.37
C ASN A 90 -21.69 -2.18 1.69
N PHE A 91 -21.24 -3.23 2.35
CA PHE A 91 -20.62 -3.14 3.67
C PHE A 91 -19.24 -2.46 3.66
N PHE A 92 -18.50 -2.52 2.54
CA PHE A 92 -17.12 -2.02 2.48
C PHE A 92 -17.01 -0.53 2.20
N GLU A 93 -18.02 0.07 1.56
CA GLU A 93 -17.95 1.44 1.05
C GLU A 93 -18.63 2.46 1.97
N ALA A 94 -19.47 2.01 2.90
CA ALA A 94 -20.42 2.91 3.56
C ALA A 94 -20.28 2.96 5.10
N LYS A 95 -20.86 4.02 5.68
CA LYS A 95 -20.71 4.44 7.09
C LYS A 95 -20.98 3.31 8.08
N GLN A 96 -20.17 3.22 9.15
CA GLN A 96 -20.20 2.13 10.13
C GLN A 96 -21.50 1.99 10.95
N ASN A 97 -22.47 2.91 10.83
CA ASN A 97 -23.62 2.99 11.75
C ASN A 97 -24.99 2.71 11.11
N ILE A 98 -25.05 2.12 9.91
CA ILE A 98 -26.33 1.92 9.22
C ILE A 98 -27.35 1.07 10.01
N LEU A 99 -26.88 0.14 10.85
CA LEU A 99 -27.74 -0.68 11.69
C LEU A 99 -28.52 0.16 12.72
N GLU A 100 -27.94 1.27 13.20
CA GLU A 100 -28.57 2.18 14.17
C GLU A 100 -29.63 3.07 13.51
N GLU A 101 -29.40 3.46 12.26
CA GLU A 101 -30.29 4.33 11.49
C GLU A 101 -31.54 3.58 11.01
N ILE A 102 -31.33 2.39 10.43
CA ILE A 102 -32.40 1.63 9.78
C ILE A 102 -33.16 0.77 10.79
N ARG A 103 -32.48 0.32 11.85
CA ARG A 103 -33.00 -0.61 12.86
C ARG A 103 -33.75 -1.81 12.24
N PRO A 104 -33.06 -2.62 11.42
CA PRO A 104 -33.72 -3.69 10.67
C PRO A 104 -34.30 -4.76 11.59
N THR A 105 -35.47 -5.30 11.20
CA THR A 105 -36.04 -6.52 11.80
C THR A 105 -35.46 -7.78 11.17
N TYR A 106 -35.15 -7.72 9.86
CA TYR A 106 -34.58 -8.80 9.08
C TYR A 106 -33.29 -8.30 8.42
N LEU A 107 -32.22 -9.06 8.57
CA LEU A 107 -30.93 -8.80 7.92
C LEU A 107 -30.56 -10.03 7.09
N ILE A 108 -30.30 -9.83 5.81
CA ILE A 108 -29.80 -10.88 4.92
C ILE A 108 -28.37 -10.50 4.58
N VAL A 109 -27.42 -11.33 4.98
CA VAL A 109 -26.00 -11.14 4.70
C VAL A 109 -25.66 -12.00 3.50
N TYR A 110 -25.48 -11.32 2.37
CA TYR A 110 -24.88 -11.89 1.18
C TYR A 110 -23.36 -11.96 1.42
N GLU A 111 -22.76 -13.15 1.30
CA GLU A 111 -21.35 -13.42 1.62
C GLU A 111 -20.97 -13.09 3.08
N PRO A 112 -21.04 -14.06 4.01
CA PRO A 112 -20.72 -13.81 5.42
C PRO A 112 -19.25 -13.41 5.62
N HIS A 113 -19.04 -12.29 6.32
CA HIS A 113 -17.73 -11.87 6.82
C HIS A 113 -17.76 -11.70 8.34
N VAL A 114 -16.65 -11.98 9.04
CA VAL A 114 -16.60 -11.92 10.52
C VAL A 114 -16.94 -10.52 11.03
N GLN A 115 -16.53 -9.48 10.32
CA GLN A 115 -16.75 -8.08 10.72
C GLN A 115 -18.24 -7.72 10.83
N ILE A 116 -19.08 -8.10 9.85
CA ILE A 116 -20.53 -7.84 9.91
C ILE A 116 -21.17 -8.68 11.02
N THR A 117 -20.73 -9.93 11.22
CA THR A 117 -21.20 -10.76 12.33
C THR A 117 -20.96 -10.08 13.68
N ARG A 118 -19.76 -9.53 13.93
CA ARG A 118 -19.44 -8.80 15.17
C ARG A 118 -20.27 -7.54 15.33
N GLN A 119 -20.46 -6.77 14.27
CA GLN A 119 -21.30 -5.56 14.34
C GLN A 119 -22.75 -5.89 14.66
N VAL A 120 -23.29 -6.97 14.08
CA VAL A 120 -24.64 -7.47 14.37
C VAL A 120 -24.77 -7.94 15.82
N GLU A 121 -23.77 -8.66 16.35
CA GLU A 121 -23.71 -9.07 17.76
C GLU A 121 -23.75 -7.86 18.70
N VAL A 122 -22.91 -6.85 18.44
CA VAL A 122 -22.85 -5.60 19.21
C VAL A 122 -24.17 -4.84 19.12
N TYR A 123 -24.73 -4.69 17.91
CA TYR A 123 -26.00 -4.01 17.70
C TYR A 123 -27.14 -4.69 18.48
N LYS A 124 -27.21 -6.03 18.46
CA LYS A 124 -28.21 -6.79 19.22
C LYS A 124 -28.01 -6.69 20.73
N ALA A 125 -26.77 -6.65 21.19
CA ALA A 125 -26.45 -6.45 22.62
C ALA A 125 -26.88 -5.06 23.11
N LEU A 126 -26.68 -4.02 22.28
CA LEU A 126 -27.11 -2.65 22.58
C LEU A 126 -28.63 -2.46 22.48
N HIS A 127 -29.32 -3.28 21.68
CA HIS A 127 -30.77 -3.20 21.46
C HIS A 127 -31.50 -4.51 21.81
N PRO A 128 -31.59 -4.89 23.11
CA PRO A 128 -32.26 -6.13 23.52
C PRO A 128 -33.72 -6.24 23.03
N GLY A 129 -34.43 -5.12 22.98
CA GLY A 129 -35.85 -5.04 22.60
C GLY A 129 -36.15 -5.14 21.10
N VAL A 130 -35.15 -5.07 20.22
CA VAL A 130 -35.37 -5.16 18.76
C VAL A 130 -35.38 -6.63 18.32
N PRO A 131 -36.45 -7.13 17.70
CA PRO A 131 -36.48 -8.49 17.15
C PRO A 131 -35.67 -8.54 15.86
N LEU A 132 -34.38 -8.88 15.95
CA LEU A 132 -33.49 -9.01 14.79
C LEU A 132 -33.37 -10.48 14.38
N ARG A 133 -33.66 -10.78 13.11
CA ARG A 133 -33.43 -12.09 12.48
C ARG A 133 -32.39 -11.95 11.38
N VAL A 134 -31.30 -12.70 11.49
CA VAL A 134 -30.18 -12.65 10.55
C VAL A 134 -30.14 -13.94 9.73
N TYR A 135 -30.05 -13.80 8.42
CA TYR A 135 -29.92 -14.90 7.47
C TYR A 135 -28.57 -14.78 6.78
N PHE A 136 -27.74 -15.81 6.88
CA PHE A 136 -26.52 -15.92 6.11
C PHE A 136 -26.81 -16.66 4.82
N MET A 137 -26.50 -16.04 3.69
CA MET A 137 -26.49 -16.69 2.39
C MET A 137 -25.06 -17.13 2.11
N MET A 138 -24.84 -18.44 2.09
CA MET A 138 -23.54 -19.03 1.78
C MET A 138 -23.70 -20.28 0.93
N TYR A 139 -22.79 -20.46 -0.03
CA TYR A 139 -22.72 -21.70 -0.80
C TYR A 139 -22.01 -22.77 0.01
N ASP A 140 -22.59 -23.96 0.08
CA ASP A 140 -21.93 -25.13 0.64
C ASP A 140 -20.76 -25.57 -0.25
N ILE A 141 -19.67 -25.98 0.39
CA ILE A 141 -18.44 -26.43 -0.28
C ILE A 141 -17.87 -25.33 -1.20
N SER A 142 -17.87 -24.08 -0.71
CA SER A 142 -17.33 -22.92 -1.41
C SER A 142 -16.08 -22.34 -0.74
N VAL A 143 -15.31 -21.58 -1.51
CA VAL A 143 -14.14 -20.82 -1.01
C VAL A 143 -14.59 -19.76 0.00
N GLU A 144 -15.74 -19.12 -0.22
CA GLU A 144 -16.34 -18.15 0.70
C GLU A 144 -16.64 -18.78 2.06
N GLN A 145 -17.31 -19.94 2.08
CA GLN A 145 -17.58 -20.69 3.31
C GLN A 145 -16.28 -21.04 4.04
N GLN A 146 -15.29 -21.55 3.32
CA GLN A 146 -14.00 -21.90 3.92
C GLN A 146 -13.26 -20.67 4.46
N SER A 147 -13.29 -19.54 3.74
CA SER A 147 -12.68 -18.29 4.16
C SER A 147 -13.31 -17.74 5.45
N TYR A 148 -14.64 -17.73 5.52
CA TYR A 148 -15.38 -17.32 6.71
C TYR A 148 -15.06 -18.22 7.91
N LEU A 149 -15.17 -19.55 7.74
CA LEU A 149 -14.88 -20.51 8.81
C LEU A 149 -13.43 -20.43 9.29
N SER A 150 -12.47 -20.29 8.37
CA SER A 150 -11.04 -20.15 8.71
C SER A 150 -10.78 -18.86 9.48
N SER A 151 -11.47 -17.77 9.14
CA SER A 151 -11.35 -16.50 9.84
C SER A 151 -11.90 -16.57 11.27
N VAL A 152 -13.06 -17.20 11.46
CA VAL A 152 -13.64 -17.46 12.80
C VAL A 152 -12.73 -18.36 13.64
N GLN A 153 -12.18 -19.43 13.04
CA GLN A 153 -11.24 -20.32 13.74
C GLN A 153 -9.96 -19.61 14.15
N ARG A 154 -9.40 -18.77 13.27
CA ARG A 154 -8.20 -17.97 13.56
C ARG A 154 -8.45 -16.97 14.70
N GLU A 155 -9.60 -16.30 14.68
CA GLU A 155 -10.02 -15.38 15.75
C GLU A 155 -10.13 -16.11 17.09
N ASN A 156 -10.85 -17.23 17.14
CA ASN A 156 -11.00 -18.03 18.36
C ASN A 156 -9.64 -18.52 18.88
N ALA A 157 -8.76 -19.01 18.00
CA ALA A 157 -7.42 -19.46 18.38
C ALA A 157 -6.57 -18.31 18.93
N ALA A 158 -6.66 -17.12 18.35
CA ALA A 158 -5.96 -15.92 18.84
C ALA A 158 -6.46 -15.50 20.23
N ILE A 159 -7.78 -15.54 20.46
CA ILE A 159 -8.38 -15.25 21.77
C ILE A 159 -7.90 -16.27 22.82
N GLU A 160 -7.91 -17.56 22.49
CA GLU A 160 -7.39 -18.58 23.39
C GLU A 160 -5.92 -18.37 23.74
N GLN A 161 -5.08 -18.00 22.76
CA GLN A 161 -3.68 -17.69 22.99
C GLN A 161 -3.51 -16.50 23.94
N LEU A 162 -4.29 -15.43 23.76
CA LEU A 162 -4.27 -14.27 24.65
C LEU A 162 -4.69 -14.63 26.07
N VAL A 163 -5.74 -15.44 26.24
CA VAL A 163 -6.20 -15.91 27.56
C VAL A 163 -5.11 -16.75 28.24
N ARG A 164 -4.44 -17.64 27.49
CA ARG A 164 -3.34 -18.46 28.01
C ARG A 164 -2.14 -17.61 28.42
N GLN A 165 -1.73 -16.66 27.57
CA GLN A 165 -0.62 -15.75 27.86
C GLN A 165 -0.90 -14.90 29.10
N LYS A 166 -2.10 -14.30 29.17
CA LYS A 166 -2.53 -13.51 30.34
C LYS A 166 -2.61 -14.34 31.61
N ALA A 167 -3.06 -15.59 31.53
CA ALA A 167 -3.07 -16.51 32.68
C ALA A 167 -1.66 -16.92 33.12
N SER A 168 -0.70 -16.95 32.20
CA SER A 168 0.71 -17.26 32.48
C SER A 168 1.54 -16.06 32.93
N GLN A 169 1.08 -14.83 32.66
CA GLN A 169 1.74 -13.63 33.15
C GLN A 169 1.58 -13.54 34.67
N VAL A 170 2.69 -13.73 35.38
CA VAL A 170 2.84 -13.20 36.74
C VAL A 170 2.74 -11.68 36.61
N PRO A 171 2.00 -10.96 37.47
CA PRO A 171 2.07 -9.51 37.46
C PRO A 171 3.53 -9.13 37.70
N ASP A 172 4.18 -8.55 36.68
CA ASP A 172 5.48 -7.95 36.86
C ASP A 172 5.31 -6.92 37.99
N GLN A 173 5.87 -7.24 39.15
CA GLN A 173 6.23 -6.21 40.10
C GLN A 173 7.12 -5.27 39.30
N GLU A 174 6.65 -4.03 39.14
CA GLU A 174 7.37 -2.92 38.54
C GLU A 174 8.86 -3.16 38.70
N GLU A 175 9.52 -3.57 37.61
CA GLU A 175 10.97 -3.70 37.59
C GLU A 175 11.47 -2.32 37.98
N THR A 176 11.87 -2.24 39.24
CA THR A 176 12.42 -1.04 39.83
C THR A 176 13.59 -0.71 38.94
N GLU A 177 13.46 0.39 38.22
CA GLU A 177 14.50 0.93 37.36
C GLU A 177 15.82 0.83 38.13
N MET A 178 16.64 -0.16 37.76
CA MET A 178 18.03 -0.16 38.15
C MET A 178 18.66 0.94 37.33
N GLU A 179 18.40 2.18 37.73
CA GLU A 179 19.25 3.31 37.39
C GLU A 179 20.64 2.94 37.87
N GLU A 180 21.45 2.40 36.96
CA GLU A 180 22.89 2.61 37.03
C GLU A 180 23.06 4.12 37.12
N LYS A 181 23.29 4.61 38.35
CA LYS A 181 23.74 5.97 38.63
C LYS A 181 25.12 6.15 37.99
N GLU A 182 25.14 6.26 36.66
CA GLU A 182 26.26 6.88 35.98
C GLU A 182 26.26 8.37 36.35
N GLU A 183 27.47 8.86 36.58
CA GLU A 183 27.79 10.20 37.08
C GLU A 183 26.95 11.30 36.43
N LYS A 184 26.70 12.39 37.16
CA LYS A 184 26.14 13.66 36.68
C LYS A 184 27.05 14.31 35.61
N GLY A 185 27.27 13.61 34.50
CA GLY A 185 27.87 14.11 33.29
C GLY A 185 26.81 14.85 32.49
N VAL A 186 27.25 15.89 31.80
CA VAL A 186 26.40 16.64 30.86
C VAL A 186 25.75 15.67 29.87
N THR A 187 24.41 15.62 29.87
CA THR A 187 23.61 14.83 28.93
C THR A 187 24.01 15.18 27.50
N LYS A 188 24.52 14.19 26.76
CA LYS A 188 25.07 14.40 25.42
C LYS A 188 23.96 14.49 24.39
N LYS A 189 24.06 15.46 23.48
CA LYS A 189 23.06 15.66 22.42
C LYS A 189 23.44 14.93 21.14
N VAL A 190 22.44 14.36 20.47
CA VAL A 190 22.53 13.79 19.12
C VAL A 190 21.38 14.35 18.30
N VAL A 191 21.71 14.90 17.13
CA VAL A 191 20.68 15.30 16.15
C VAL A 191 20.34 14.09 15.30
N VAL A 192 19.04 13.84 15.15
CA VAL A 192 18.50 12.69 14.41
C VAL A 192 17.54 13.22 13.35
N ASP A 193 17.70 12.74 12.11
CA ASP A 193 16.79 13.06 11.03
C ASP A 193 15.37 12.57 11.34
N MET A 194 14.34 13.39 11.08
CA MET A 194 12.95 13.02 11.36
C MET A 194 12.51 11.72 10.66
N ARG A 195 13.05 11.42 9.47
CA ARG A 195 12.70 10.19 8.72
C ARG A 195 13.24 8.93 9.40
N GLU A 196 14.27 9.09 10.22
CA GLU A 196 14.97 8.00 10.89
C GLU A 196 14.25 7.51 12.16
N PHE A 197 13.25 8.25 12.65
CA PHE A 197 12.36 7.83 13.75
C PHE A 197 11.48 6.62 13.42
N ARG A 198 11.47 6.18 12.15
CA ARG A 198 10.85 4.90 11.76
C ARG A 198 11.68 3.69 12.20
N SER A 199 12.95 3.88 12.59
CA SER A 199 13.82 2.82 13.07
C SER A 199 13.83 2.73 14.60
N SER A 200 14.34 1.62 15.14
CA SER A 200 14.43 1.39 16.59
C SER A 200 15.61 2.12 17.26
N LEU A 201 16.60 2.59 16.49
CA LEU A 201 17.84 3.14 17.02
C LEU A 201 17.66 4.44 17.83
N PRO A 202 16.81 5.42 17.42
CA PRO A 202 16.57 6.62 18.22
C PRO A 202 16.09 6.30 19.64
N SER A 203 15.17 5.33 19.79
CA SER A 203 14.69 4.88 21.10
C SER A 203 15.79 4.20 21.93
N MET A 204 16.71 3.46 21.29
CA MET A 204 17.84 2.83 22.01
C MET A 204 18.88 3.85 22.46
N LEU A 205 19.09 4.93 21.67
CA LEU A 205 19.96 6.04 22.06
C LEU A 205 19.40 6.79 23.27
N GLU A 206 18.10 7.05 23.30
CA GLU A 206 17.43 7.67 24.46
C GLU A 206 17.59 6.82 25.72
N LYS A 207 17.32 5.51 25.64
CA LYS A 207 17.55 4.56 26.76
C LYS A 207 19.01 4.53 27.25
N ARG A 208 19.96 4.95 26.42
CA ARG A 208 21.41 5.02 26.75
C ARG A 208 21.84 6.39 27.27
N GLY A 209 20.89 7.29 27.56
CA GLY A 209 21.15 8.60 28.16
C GLY A 209 21.50 9.71 27.17
N PHE A 210 21.26 9.52 25.86
CA PHE A 210 21.37 10.60 24.89
C PHE A 210 20.14 11.49 24.90
N GLN A 211 20.36 12.80 24.82
CA GLN A 211 19.30 13.74 24.48
C GLN A 211 19.12 13.77 22.96
N ILE A 212 17.98 13.26 22.49
CA ILE A 212 17.63 13.24 21.07
C ILE A 212 17.08 14.60 20.65
N VAL A 213 17.63 15.14 19.56
CA VAL A 213 17.16 16.39 18.94
C VAL A 213 16.60 16.06 17.55
N PRO A 214 15.27 15.92 17.41
CA PRO A 214 14.65 15.63 16.12
C PRO A 214 14.73 16.86 15.21
N LEU A 215 15.36 16.73 14.05
CA LEU A 215 15.43 17.79 13.03
C LEU A 215 15.37 17.17 11.65
N THR A 216 14.74 17.84 10.68
CA THR A 216 14.90 17.47 9.27
C THR A 216 16.25 18.00 8.80
N ILE A 217 17.17 17.10 8.45
CA ILE A 217 18.51 17.45 7.99
C ILE A 217 18.68 17.05 6.53
N SER A 218 19.43 17.87 5.78
CA SER A 218 19.66 17.63 4.37
C SER A 218 20.73 16.58 4.09
N VAL A 219 21.63 16.32 5.05
CA VAL A 219 22.81 15.46 4.88
C VAL A 219 23.04 14.54 6.08
N GLY A 220 22.99 13.24 5.83
CA GLY A 220 23.14 12.17 6.83
C GLY A 220 21.87 11.91 7.62
N ASP A 221 21.89 10.88 8.46
CA ASP A 221 20.76 10.48 9.32
C ASP A 221 20.99 10.87 10.78
N TYR A 222 22.25 10.85 11.23
CA TYR A 222 22.63 11.22 12.58
C TYR A 222 23.82 12.18 12.58
N VAL A 223 23.78 13.20 13.42
CA VAL A 223 24.91 14.11 13.65
C VAL A 223 25.27 14.09 15.13
N LEU A 224 26.40 13.44 15.46
CA LEU A 224 26.87 13.35 16.83
C LEU A 224 27.71 14.57 17.24
N SER A 225 28.32 15.29 16.29
CA SER A 225 29.22 16.41 16.59
C SER A 225 29.27 17.34 15.36
N PRO A 226 29.66 18.62 15.48
CA PRO A 226 29.73 19.54 14.33
C PRO A 226 30.57 18.98 13.16
N ASN A 227 31.52 18.10 13.47
CA ASN A 227 32.48 17.55 12.52
C ASN A 227 32.18 16.09 12.11
N LEU A 228 31.09 15.50 12.58
CA LEU A 228 30.81 14.08 12.36
C LEU A 228 29.33 13.85 12.04
N CYS A 229 29.09 13.36 10.83
CA CYS A 229 27.81 12.84 10.39
C CYS A 229 27.89 11.32 10.17
N ILE A 230 26.75 10.67 10.33
CA ILE A 230 26.56 9.26 10.08
C ILE A 230 25.36 9.08 9.15
N GLU A 231 25.55 8.31 8.09
CA GLU A 231 24.47 7.70 7.31
C GLU A 231 24.34 6.24 7.76
N ARG A 232 23.15 5.85 8.22
CA ARG A 232 22.83 4.48 8.63
C ARG A 232 22.23 3.74 7.45
N LYS A 233 22.73 2.52 7.20
CA LYS A 233 22.23 1.64 6.15
C LYS A 233 22.00 0.24 6.68
N SER A 234 20.78 -0.27 6.52
CA SER A 234 20.52 -1.70 6.65
C SER A 234 21.21 -2.47 5.51
N LEU A 235 21.40 -3.77 5.66
CA LEU A 235 21.97 -4.59 4.58
C LEU A 235 21.15 -4.50 3.29
N SER A 236 19.82 -4.64 3.35
CA SER A 236 18.97 -4.54 2.16
C SER A 236 19.07 -3.17 1.48
N ASP A 237 19.12 -2.10 2.28
CA ASP A 237 19.25 -0.75 1.75
C ASP A 237 20.64 -0.48 1.18
N LEU A 238 21.67 -1.14 1.71
CA LEU A 238 23.02 -1.07 1.18
C LEU A 238 23.05 -1.65 -0.23
N PHE A 239 22.52 -2.87 -0.43
CA PHE A 239 22.45 -3.49 -1.76
C PHE A 239 21.64 -2.65 -2.75
N SER A 240 20.45 -2.18 -2.35
CA SER A 240 19.58 -1.38 -3.22
C SER A 240 20.20 -0.02 -3.58
N SER A 241 20.88 0.63 -2.63
CA SER A 241 21.52 1.93 -2.85
C SER A 241 22.78 1.86 -3.71
N PHE A 242 23.52 0.74 -3.66
CA PHE A 242 24.63 0.49 -4.59
C PHE A 242 24.16 0.12 -6.01
N ASN A 243 22.97 -0.44 -6.15
CA ASN A 243 22.41 -0.76 -7.47
C ASN A 243 21.80 0.48 -8.15
N SER A 244 21.15 1.34 -7.38
CA SER A 244 20.61 2.62 -7.87
C SER A 244 21.67 3.73 -8.00
N GLY A 245 22.87 3.56 -7.42
CA GLY A 245 23.90 4.60 -7.36
C GLY A 245 23.64 5.69 -6.30
N ARG A 246 22.49 5.65 -5.61
CA ARG A 246 22.10 6.62 -4.58
C ARG A 246 23.16 6.79 -3.49
N LEU A 247 23.80 5.70 -3.06
CA LEU A 247 24.79 5.75 -1.98
C LEU A 247 26.00 6.64 -2.30
N TYR A 248 26.42 6.68 -3.57
CA TYR A 248 27.53 7.51 -4.00
C TYR A 248 27.21 9.00 -3.82
N LEU A 249 26.01 9.44 -4.21
CA LEU A 249 25.56 10.82 -4.04
C LEU A 249 25.41 11.20 -2.57
N GLN A 250 24.85 10.30 -1.75
CA GLN A 250 24.75 10.49 -0.30
C GLN A 250 26.14 10.67 0.32
N THR A 251 27.08 9.79 -0.04
CA THR A 251 28.48 9.87 0.41
C THR A 251 29.17 11.15 -0.05
N GLN A 252 28.95 11.57 -1.30
CA GLN A 252 29.49 12.82 -1.84
C GLN A 252 28.98 14.03 -1.06
N ASN A 253 27.68 14.07 -0.75
CA ASN A 253 27.08 15.14 0.05
C ASN A 253 27.60 15.15 1.49
N MET A 254 27.76 13.99 2.12
CA MET A 254 28.38 13.90 3.44
C MET A 254 29.83 14.40 3.43
N ALA A 255 30.66 13.95 2.47
CA ALA A 255 32.08 14.30 2.40
C ALA A 255 32.35 15.77 2.07
N ARG A 256 31.39 16.46 1.43
CA ARG A 256 31.44 17.91 1.18
C ARG A 256 31.16 18.73 2.44
N ASN A 257 30.20 18.30 3.25
CA ASN A 257 29.68 19.09 4.37
C ASN A 257 30.32 18.74 5.72
N TYR A 258 30.85 17.53 5.87
CA TYR A 258 31.46 17.07 7.11
C TYR A 258 32.89 16.59 6.91
N PRO A 259 33.81 16.92 7.83
CA PRO A 259 35.19 16.44 7.76
C PRO A 259 35.31 14.95 8.06
N ASN A 260 34.45 14.39 8.91
CA ASN A 260 34.44 12.97 9.25
C ASN A 260 33.08 12.32 8.89
N PRO A 261 32.84 12.00 7.60
CA PRO A 261 31.66 11.27 7.19
C PRO A 261 31.80 9.78 7.54
N ILE A 262 30.75 9.20 8.11
CA ILE A 262 30.70 7.79 8.48
C ILE A 262 29.52 7.12 7.79
N LEU A 263 29.79 5.99 7.14
CA LEU A 263 28.75 5.04 6.71
C LEU A 263 28.64 3.95 7.77
N LEU A 264 27.52 3.89 8.47
CA LEU A 264 27.19 2.83 9.41
C LEU A 264 26.38 1.75 8.70
N ILE A 265 26.95 0.55 8.61
CA ILE A 265 26.26 -0.64 8.11
C ILE A 265 25.75 -1.43 9.32
N GLU A 266 24.43 -1.44 9.48
CA GLU A 266 23.75 -2.09 10.59
C GLU A 266 23.09 -3.40 10.14
N PHE A 267 23.35 -4.46 10.90
CA PHE A 267 22.81 -5.79 10.69
C PHE A 267 21.53 -5.98 11.51
N THR A 268 20.72 -6.96 11.10
CA THR A 268 19.53 -7.33 11.87
C THR A 268 19.93 -8.26 13.02
N GLU A 269 19.40 -7.98 14.21
CA GLU A 269 19.55 -8.87 15.37
C GLU A 269 19.06 -10.29 15.04
N GLY A 270 19.81 -11.30 15.48
CA GLY A 270 19.51 -12.71 15.21
C GLY A 270 19.89 -13.23 13.82
N LYS A 271 20.46 -12.39 12.93
CA LYS A 271 21.06 -12.83 11.67
C LYS A 271 22.58 -12.95 11.78
N SER A 272 23.20 -13.68 10.84
CA SER A 272 24.66 -13.79 10.78
C SER A 272 25.30 -12.43 10.53
N PHE A 273 26.37 -12.14 11.28
CA PHE A 273 27.19 -10.95 11.09
C PHE A 273 28.20 -11.17 9.95
N SER A 274 27.69 -11.36 8.73
CA SER A 274 28.50 -11.45 7.51
C SER A 274 27.83 -10.72 6.36
N LEU A 275 28.59 -9.91 5.63
CA LEU A 275 28.08 -9.19 4.45
C LEU A 275 27.78 -10.14 3.29
N VAL A 276 28.60 -11.18 3.13
CA VAL A 276 28.55 -12.17 2.04
C VAL A 276 28.94 -13.53 2.61
N SER A 277 28.33 -14.61 2.13
CA SER A 277 28.75 -15.97 2.51
C SER A 277 30.11 -16.30 1.89
N ALA A 278 30.95 -17.08 2.59
CA ALA A 278 32.24 -17.50 2.05
C ALA A 278 32.11 -18.24 0.70
N SER A 279 30.99 -18.95 0.48
CA SER A 279 30.70 -19.66 -0.76
C SER A 279 30.33 -18.75 -1.94
N GLU A 280 29.93 -17.50 -1.67
CA GLU A 280 29.57 -16.51 -2.71
C GLU A 280 30.77 -15.69 -3.18
N LEU A 281 31.90 -15.78 -2.48
CA LEU A 281 33.16 -15.15 -2.88
C LEU A 281 33.72 -15.88 -4.11
N LYS A 282 33.59 -15.24 -5.27
CA LYS A 282 34.21 -15.70 -6.51
C LYS A 282 35.73 -15.50 -6.43
N GLU A 283 36.48 -16.42 -7.04
CA GLU A 283 37.94 -16.31 -7.16
C GLU A 283 38.39 -15.09 -7.97
N THR A 284 37.51 -14.56 -8.83
CA THR A 284 37.78 -13.40 -9.67
C THR A 284 37.07 -12.13 -9.18
N ILE A 285 37.77 -10.99 -9.26
CA ILE A 285 37.21 -9.68 -8.90
C ILE A 285 36.15 -9.31 -9.93
N SER A 286 34.90 -9.26 -9.48
CA SER A 286 33.77 -8.82 -10.32
C SER A 286 33.36 -7.39 -9.97
N PRO A 287 33.20 -6.48 -10.96
CA PRO A 287 32.83 -5.09 -10.69
C PRO A 287 31.40 -4.94 -10.16
N THR A 288 30.53 -5.93 -10.38
CA THR A 288 29.15 -5.93 -9.90
C THR A 288 29.03 -6.39 -8.45
N HIS A 289 30.08 -7.02 -7.91
CA HIS A 289 30.08 -7.55 -6.56
C HIS A 289 30.09 -6.42 -5.52
N ILE A 290 29.33 -6.60 -4.42
CA ILE A 290 29.17 -5.59 -3.37
C ILE A 290 30.52 -5.16 -2.75
N ILE A 291 31.42 -6.12 -2.55
CA ILE A 291 32.76 -5.85 -2.00
C ILE A 291 33.54 -4.94 -2.95
N SER A 292 33.51 -5.21 -4.25
CA SER A 292 34.19 -4.37 -5.26
C SER A 292 33.63 -2.96 -5.29
N LYS A 293 32.29 -2.83 -5.24
CA LYS A 293 31.60 -1.52 -5.17
C LYS A 293 31.97 -0.75 -3.89
N LEU A 294 32.05 -1.43 -2.75
CA LEU A 294 32.42 -0.84 -1.46
C LEU A 294 33.89 -0.40 -1.45
N CYS A 295 34.81 -1.23 -1.97
CA CYS A 295 36.21 -0.84 -2.15
C CYS A 295 36.33 0.39 -3.06
N LEU A 296 35.60 0.42 -4.17
CA LEU A 296 35.59 1.56 -5.09
C LEU A 296 35.06 2.84 -4.41
N LEU A 297 34.03 2.72 -3.57
CA LEU A 297 33.49 3.84 -2.80
C LEU A 297 34.54 4.43 -1.85
N ILE A 298 35.26 3.59 -1.11
CA ILE A 298 36.33 4.03 -0.18
C ILE A 298 37.48 4.69 -0.95
N LEU A 299 37.89 4.12 -2.08
CA LEU A 299 38.95 4.68 -2.92
C LEU A 299 38.58 6.08 -3.43
N HIS A 300 37.31 6.29 -3.78
CA HIS A 300 36.82 7.59 -4.26
C HIS A 300 36.67 8.62 -3.12
N PHE A 301 36.33 8.17 -1.90
CA PHE A 301 36.09 9.04 -0.75
C PHE A 301 37.03 8.68 0.42
N PRO A 302 38.31 9.13 0.40
CA PRO A 302 39.32 8.70 1.38
C PRO A 302 39.04 9.15 2.83
N LYS A 303 38.15 10.13 3.02
CA LYS A 303 37.71 10.58 4.37
C LYS A 303 36.58 9.70 4.94
N LEU A 304 35.89 8.93 4.10
CA LEU A 304 34.78 8.08 4.52
C LEU A 304 35.29 6.96 5.43
N ARG A 305 34.66 6.80 6.58
CA ARG A 305 34.87 5.66 7.47
C ARG A 305 33.65 4.76 7.42
N ILE A 306 33.87 3.45 7.44
CA ILE A 306 32.78 2.47 7.52
C ILE A 306 32.79 1.85 8.91
N LEU A 307 31.63 1.86 9.57
CA LEU A 307 31.40 1.16 10.83
C LEU A 307 30.40 0.04 10.60
N TRP A 308 30.66 -1.09 11.23
CA TRP A 308 29.82 -2.28 11.15
C TRP A 308 29.21 -2.52 12.53
N SER A 309 27.90 -2.69 12.59
CA SER A 309 27.20 -2.93 13.86
C SER A 309 26.26 -4.13 13.74
N PRO A 310 26.29 -5.09 14.69
CA PRO A 310 25.44 -6.28 14.63
C PRO A 310 23.96 -6.00 14.92
N GLY A 311 23.62 -4.85 15.51
CA GLY A 311 22.25 -4.48 15.84
C GLY A 311 22.15 -3.08 16.46
N ALA A 312 20.92 -2.61 16.69
CA ALA A 312 20.67 -1.25 17.16
C ALA A 312 21.22 -0.99 18.58
N GLN A 313 21.20 -2.00 19.46
CA GLN A 313 21.78 -1.91 20.80
C GLN A 313 23.29 -1.66 20.77
N ASP A 314 24.01 -2.39 19.91
CA ASP A 314 25.45 -2.23 19.75
C ASP A 314 25.80 -0.92 19.04
N THR A 315 24.95 -0.48 18.10
CA THR A 315 25.08 0.84 17.49
C THR A 315 24.99 1.95 18.54
N ALA A 316 24.04 1.86 19.48
CA ALA A 316 23.91 2.85 20.55
C ALA A 316 25.14 2.87 21.48
N LYS A 317 25.75 1.70 21.74
CA LYS A 317 27.03 1.61 22.45
C LYS A 317 28.15 2.32 21.68
N LEU A 318 28.28 2.02 20.40
CA LEU A 318 29.26 2.63 19.51
C LEU A 318 29.11 4.15 19.44
N PHE A 319 27.87 4.66 19.46
CA PHE A 319 27.61 6.10 19.49
C PHE A 319 28.12 6.75 20.79
N LYS A 320 27.97 6.07 21.94
CA LYS A 320 28.52 6.53 23.24
C LYS A 320 30.03 6.69 23.16
N ASP A 321 30.71 5.69 22.60
CA ASP A 321 32.16 5.70 22.43
C ASP A 321 32.62 6.78 21.43
N LEU A 322 31.92 6.92 20.30
CA LEU A 322 32.21 7.96 19.29
C LEU A 322 31.97 9.38 19.82
N LYS A 323 31.03 9.57 20.75
CA LYS A 323 30.72 10.88 21.32
C LYS A 323 31.70 11.29 22.42
N LYS A 324 32.45 10.36 23.01
CA LYS A 324 33.36 10.62 24.12
C LYS A 324 34.40 11.70 23.75
N GLY A 325 34.47 12.75 24.57
CA GLY A 325 35.39 13.87 24.36
C GLY A 325 35.02 14.82 23.20
N ARG A 326 33.86 14.66 22.55
CA ARG A 326 33.42 15.52 21.43
C ARG A 326 32.33 16.52 21.87
N PRO A 327 32.28 17.71 21.26
CA PRO A 327 31.25 18.71 21.53
C PRO A 327 29.89 18.32 20.94
N ASP A 328 28.85 18.97 21.43
CA ASP A 328 27.49 18.82 20.94
C ASP A 328 27.27 19.43 19.55
N PRO A 329 26.40 18.83 18.72
CA PRO A 329 26.11 19.33 17.39
C PRO A 329 25.37 20.68 17.44
N PRO A 330 25.59 21.59 16.46
CA PRO A 330 24.91 22.88 16.40
C PRO A 330 23.52 22.71 15.76
N ALA A 331 22.53 22.32 16.57
CA ALA A 331 21.17 21.99 16.12
C ALA A 331 20.52 23.05 15.18
N LEU A 332 20.71 24.34 15.47
CA LEU A 332 20.07 25.44 14.72
C LEU A 332 20.61 25.65 13.30
N THR A 333 21.84 25.21 13.00
CA THR A 333 22.45 25.39 11.67
C THR A 333 22.18 24.21 10.74
N LEU A 334 21.72 23.09 11.30
CA LEU A 334 21.53 21.83 10.59
C LEU A 334 20.11 21.65 10.04
N SER A 335 19.14 22.41 10.56
CA SER A 335 17.80 22.41 10.01
C SER A 335 17.83 22.92 8.57
N SER A 336 17.42 22.07 7.63
CA SER A 336 17.08 22.56 6.30
C SER A 336 15.97 23.62 6.43
N PRO A 337 16.01 24.73 5.67
CA PRO A 337 14.85 25.60 5.56
C PRO A 337 13.67 24.70 5.19
N SER A 338 12.63 24.74 6.03
CA SER A 338 11.44 23.94 5.86
C SER A 338 10.79 24.32 4.52
N GLU A 339 11.10 23.58 3.46
CA GLU A 339 10.09 23.32 2.45
C GLU A 339 8.98 22.58 3.18
N SER A 340 7.81 23.20 3.23
CA SER A 340 6.61 22.67 3.87
C SER A 340 6.40 21.22 3.41
N PRO A 341 5.98 20.31 4.31
CA PRO A 341 5.55 18.97 3.91
C PRO A 341 4.21 19.13 3.18
N CYS A 342 4.28 19.46 1.89
CA CYS A 342 3.12 19.39 1.02
C CYS A 342 2.96 17.92 0.65
N ASP A 343 2.08 17.23 1.38
CA ASP A 343 1.66 15.84 1.18
C ASP A 343 0.80 15.64 -0.09
N GLU A 344 1.14 16.33 -1.17
CA GLU A 344 0.59 16.07 -2.49
C GLU A 344 1.77 15.97 -3.45
N SER A 345 1.81 14.92 -4.27
CA SER A 345 2.68 14.84 -5.43
C SER A 345 2.36 16.05 -6.31
N THR A 346 3.08 17.15 -6.09
CA THR A 346 2.82 18.40 -6.79
C THR A 346 2.99 18.16 -8.29
N PRO A 347 2.18 18.79 -9.15
CA PRO A 347 2.39 18.77 -10.61
C PRO A 347 3.85 19.06 -10.97
N ASP A 348 4.53 19.91 -10.18
CA ASP A 348 5.94 20.24 -10.32
C ASP A 348 6.87 19.03 -10.21
N ASP A 349 6.59 18.07 -9.32
CA ASP A 349 7.39 16.84 -9.21
C ASP A 349 7.19 15.90 -10.40
N LEU A 350 5.97 15.84 -10.96
CA LEU A 350 5.72 15.15 -12.22
C LEU A 350 6.47 15.82 -13.37
N LEU A 351 6.45 17.15 -13.45
CA LEU A 351 7.16 17.92 -14.47
C LEU A 351 8.68 17.72 -14.38
N LYS A 352 9.25 17.62 -13.17
CA LYS A 352 10.68 17.29 -12.98
C LYS A 352 11.07 15.91 -13.52
N MET A 353 10.13 14.98 -13.61
CA MET A 353 10.39 13.65 -14.19
C MET A 353 10.26 13.61 -15.71
N MET A 354 9.66 14.64 -16.34
CA MET A 354 9.43 14.65 -17.78
C MET A 354 10.70 15.01 -18.56
N ILE A 355 10.89 14.35 -19.71
CA ILE A 355 12.12 14.45 -20.49
C ILE A 355 12.27 15.86 -21.06
N GLY A 356 13.39 16.51 -20.72
CA GLY A 356 13.82 17.76 -21.33
C GLY A 356 13.29 19.03 -20.65
N LEU A 357 12.63 18.93 -19.50
CA LEU A 357 12.26 20.08 -18.70
C LEU A 357 13.37 20.44 -17.70
N GLY A 358 13.81 21.70 -17.72
CA GLY A 358 14.64 22.29 -16.65
C GLY A 358 13.79 23.02 -15.61
N ASN A 359 14.39 23.38 -14.47
CA ASN A 359 13.66 24.11 -13.41
C ASN A 359 13.04 25.43 -13.89
N ASP A 360 13.71 26.14 -14.80
CA ASP A 360 13.19 27.40 -15.37
C ASP A 360 11.98 27.15 -16.30
N ASP A 361 12.01 26.06 -17.07
CA ASP A 361 10.89 25.65 -17.92
C ASP A 361 9.68 25.25 -17.06
N ILE A 362 9.92 24.57 -15.92
CA ILE A 362 8.86 24.13 -14.98
C ILE A 362 8.18 25.33 -14.33
N ASN A 363 8.93 26.33 -13.89
CA ASN A 363 8.35 27.56 -13.32
C ASN A 363 7.49 28.28 -14.36
N LEU A 364 7.98 28.40 -15.61
CA LEU A 364 7.21 29.02 -16.70
C LEU A 364 5.94 28.24 -17.04
N ILE A 365 5.98 26.92 -17.01
CA ILE A 365 4.80 26.06 -17.23
C ILE A 365 3.80 26.26 -16.09
N SER A 366 4.26 26.23 -14.84
CA SER A 366 3.42 26.41 -13.65
C SER A 366 2.72 27.78 -13.65
N ASP A 367 3.41 28.82 -14.14
CA ASP A 367 2.85 30.18 -14.25
C ASP A 367 1.82 30.33 -15.39
N HIS A 368 1.98 29.60 -16.50
CA HIS A 368 1.21 29.85 -17.74
C HIS A 368 0.19 28.76 -18.09
N VAL A 369 0.25 27.60 -17.44
CA VAL A 369 -0.58 26.44 -17.77
C VAL A 369 -1.32 25.98 -16.51
N PRO A 370 -2.67 25.95 -16.52
CA PRO A 370 -3.47 25.72 -15.31
C PRO A 370 -3.47 24.25 -14.84
N ASP A 371 -3.31 23.29 -15.75
CA ASP A 371 -3.34 21.87 -15.42
C ASP A 371 -2.49 21.01 -16.38
N LEU A 372 -2.25 19.75 -16.02
CA LEU A 372 -1.44 18.84 -16.83
C LEU A 372 -2.16 18.38 -18.12
N ALA A 373 -3.49 18.40 -18.13
CA ALA A 373 -4.30 18.00 -19.28
C ALA A 373 -4.23 19.04 -20.42
N THR A 374 -4.24 20.32 -20.05
CA THR A 374 -4.01 21.42 -20.98
C THR A 374 -2.58 21.35 -21.49
N LEU A 375 -1.58 21.14 -20.63
CA LEU A 375 -0.18 20.98 -21.03
C LEU A 375 0.01 19.87 -22.07
N SER A 376 -0.64 18.70 -21.90
CA SER A 376 -0.51 17.58 -22.82
C SER A 376 -1.15 17.85 -24.18
N SER A 377 -2.19 18.68 -24.23
CA SER A 377 -2.90 19.06 -25.45
C SER A 377 -2.29 20.25 -26.22
N LEU A 378 -1.26 20.91 -25.68
CA LEU A 378 -0.69 22.11 -26.32
C LEU A 378 0.03 21.78 -27.63
N PRO A 379 -0.21 22.54 -28.72
CA PRO A 379 0.53 22.39 -29.96
C PRO A 379 2.00 22.79 -29.77
N LEU A 380 2.88 22.17 -30.55
CA LEU A 380 4.34 22.39 -30.52
C LEU A 380 4.74 23.88 -30.64
N THR A 381 3.93 24.71 -31.31
CA THR A 381 4.17 26.16 -31.43
C THR A 381 4.03 26.89 -30.10
N GLN A 382 3.08 26.50 -29.25
CA GLN A 382 2.85 27.08 -27.93
C GLN A 382 3.86 26.55 -26.91
N LEU A 383 4.22 25.26 -26.98
CA LEU A 383 5.30 24.70 -26.16
C LEU A 383 6.64 25.42 -26.40
N ARG A 384 6.93 25.84 -27.64
CA ARG A 384 8.14 26.63 -27.98
C ARG A 384 8.16 28.05 -27.39
N GLN A 385 7.03 28.54 -26.87
CA GLN A 385 6.97 29.82 -26.14
C GLN A 385 7.32 29.63 -24.67
N LEU A 386 7.05 28.44 -24.11
CA LEU A 386 7.30 28.11 -22.71
C LEU A 386 8.70 27.54 -22.46
N MET A 387 9.31 26.87 -23.45
CA MET A 387 10.63 26.24 -23.31
C MET A 387 11.46 26.32 -24.59
N SER A 388 12.75 25.98 -24.50
CA SER A 388 13.66 26.02 -25.65
C SER A 388 13.19 25.14 -26.82
N LYS A 389 13.46 25.54 -28.07
CA LYS A 389 13.02 24.81 -29.29
C LYS A 389 13.36 23.31 -29.28
N LYS A 390 14.51 22.95 -28.71
CA LYS A 390 15.00 21.57 -28.61
C LYS A 390 14.26 20.79 -27.51
N ASN A 391 13.97 21.42 -26.39
CA ASN A 391 13.22 20.81 -25.28
C ASN A 391 11.75 20.64 -25.67
N ALA A 392 11.12 21.66 -26.27
CA ALA A 392 9.75 21.61 -26.76
C ALA A 392 9.52 20.45 -27.75
N GLN A 393 10.48 20.23 -28.65
CA GLN A 393 10.39 19.12 -29.60
C GLN A 393 10.47 17.75 -28.90
N LYS A 394 11.41 17.60 -27.95
CA LYS A 394 11.56 16.35 -27.19
C LYS A 394 10.35 16.05 -26.33
N PHE A 395 9.81 17.07 -25.66
CA PHE A 395 8.67 16.99 -24.79
C PHE A 395 7.38 16.68 -25.57
N TYR A 396 7.16 17.37 -26.70
CA TYR A 396 6.02 17.10 -27.58
C TYR A 396 6.05 15.69 -28.15
N ASN A 397 7.23 15.24 -28.62
CA ASN A 397 7.41 13.86 -29.06
C ASN A 397 7.12 12.88 -27.91
N PHE A 398 7.69 13.09 -26.72
CA PHE A 398 7.42 12.22 -25.57
C PHE A 398 5.92 12.05 -25.25
N LEU A 399 5.13 13.10 -25.43
CA LEU A 399 3.68 13.09 -25.16
C LEU A 399 2.83 12.46 -26.27
N HIS A 400 3.27 12.54 -27.53
CA HIS A 400 2.45 12.22 -28.71
C HIS A 400 3.02 11.10 -29.58
N ASP A 401 4.19 10.57 -29.23
CA ASP A 401 4.77 9.40 -29.88
C ASP A 401 4.07 8.16 -29.29
N GLU A 402 3.14 7.57 -30.04
CA GLU A 402 2.61 6.24 -29.72
C GLU A 402 3.76 5.26 -29.89
N GLY A 403 4.44 4.92 -28.79
CA GLY A 403 5.62 4.07 -28.83
C GLY A 403 5.38 2.78 -29.63
N GLU A 404 6.25 2.50 -30.59
CA GLU A 404 6.36 1.19 -31.24
C GLU A 404 6.78 0.09 -30.25
#